data_AF-A0A087DFX1-F1
#
_entry.id   AF-A0A087DFX1-F1
#
_cell.length_a   1.000
_cell.length_b   1.000
_cell.length_c   1.000
_cell.angle_alpha   90.00
_cell.angle_beta   90.00
_cell.angle_gamma   90.00
#
_symmetry.space_group_name_H-M   'P 1'
#
loop_
_entity.id
_entity.type
_entity.pdbx_description
1 polymer ?
#
loop_
_entity_poly.entity_id
_entity_poly.type
_entity_poly.pdbx_seq_one_letter_code
_entity_poly.pdbx_strand_id
1 'polypeptide(L)'
;MNEHAELAPKVAQRISPEQSAVEPAAEPAVIGDGEAGRAAYEYAQNRFELLSFGAGIPCDYDLIMDVAQWECIREVLQRLLTMQDLEAAVRTSAHRCMQQLADSCGEDSAVDDVGDPSLPHGWLTILEAAYERLGDKAGLCRVYAYYIITGDGMDHSMTLQGSTHEAAQERDSWETEPMTADKERVARASHYVNKLRALAADQWPESVTRIESLYDRYYSDPMFHSRNYRYEALLRQERQGGEALRYCQRRCRTWYDHKLVSDMFDVMVQSDLEAACELLLRPLHNADSNLMRNNTPRNVSRIMSLLRRLGSVAGTERVKTEAERLSDRYRGRTQLRKELQSLIEA
;
A
#
# COMPACT_ATOMS: atom_id res chain seq x y z
N MET A 1 -13.77 -80.26 -8.77
CA MET A 1 -14.96 -79.65 -9.41
C MET A 1 -15.92 -79.24 -8.32
N ASN A 2 -16.15 -77.93 -8.25
CA ASN A 2 -17.22 -77.17 -7.61
C ASN A 2 -17.51 -77.33 -6.11
N GLU A 3 -16.91 -76.39 -5.36
CA GLU A 3 -17.62 -75.34 -4.61
C GLU A 3 -19.15 -75.41 -4.55
N HIS A 4 -19.72 -75.36 -3.35
CA HIS A 4 -20.73 -74.35 -3.01
C HIS A 4 -20.87 -74.25 -1.48
N ALA A 5 -20.59 -73.04 -0.98
CA ALA A 5 -20.67 -72.63 0.41
C ALA A 5 -22.13 -72.29 0.82
N GLU A 6 -22.52 -72.74 2.01
CA GLU A 6 -23.76 -72.35 2.68
C GLU A 6 -23.65 -70.93 3.27
N LEU A 7 -24.59 -70.08 2.87
CA LEU A 7 -24.76 -68.69 3.27
C LEU A 7 -25.52 -68.58 4.59
N ALA A 8 -24.95 -67.81 5.53
CA ALA A 8 -25.59 -67.35 6.76
C ALA A 8 -26.72 -66.34 6.51
N PRO A 9 -27.73 -66.23 7.40
CA PRO A 9 -28.80 -65.24 7.26
C PRO A 9 -28.35 -63.86 7.76
N LYS A 10 -28.43 -62.86 6.88
CA LYS A 10 -28.27 -61.43 7.21
C LYS A 10 -29.49 -60.93 7.99
N VAL A 11 -29.24 -60.47 9.21
CA VAL A 11 -30.15 -59.68 10.04
C VAL A 11 -30.44 -58.34 9.37
N ALA A 12 -31.68 -58.13 8.94
CA ALA A 12 -32.17 -56.84 8.47
C ALA A 12 -32.53 -55.96 9.68
N GLN A 13 -31.59 -55.14 10.14
CA GLN A 13 -31.89 -54.02 11.04
C GLN A 13 -32.56 -52.90 10.23
N ARG A 14 -33.85 -52.68 10.49
CA ARG A 14 -34.59 -51.49 10.09
C ARG A 14 -34.01 -50.29 10.84
N ILE A 15 -33.29 -49.42 10.14
CA ILE A 15 -32.96 -48.09 10.62
C ILE A 15 -34.17 -47.20 10.32
N SER A 16 -34.86 -46.74 11.35
CA SER A 16 -35.90 -45.72 11.26
C SER A 16 -35.28 -44.38 10.83
N PRO A 17 -35.90 -43.62 9.92
CA PRO A 17 -35.44 -42.28 9.56
C PRO A 17 -35.98 -41.29 10.61
N GLU A 18 -35.31 -41.17 11.75
CA GLU A 18 -35.47 -39.98 12.58
C GLU A 18 -34.75 -38.84 11.85
N GLN A 19 -35.58 -37.98 11.27
CA GLN A 19 -35.22 -36.73 10.64
C GLN A 19 -34.46 -35.87 11.65
N SER A 20 -33.14 -35.92 11.58
CA SER A 20 -32.28 -34.86 12.11
C SER A 20 -32.59 -33.60 11.30
N ALA A 21 -33.54 -32.80 11.78
CA ALA A 21 -33.69 -31.43 11.35
C ALA A 21 -32.40 -30.71 11.74
N VAL A 22 -31.44 -30.67 10.81
CA VAL A 22 -30.31 -29.75 10.87
C VAL A 22 -30.95 -28.38 10.83
N GLU A 23 -30.95 -27.67 11.96
CA GLU A 23 -31.28 -26.26 12.00
C GLU A 23 -30.48 -25.57 10.88
N PRO A 24 -31.10 -24.75 10.03
CA PRO A 24 -30.37 -24.05 8.99
C PRO A 24 -29.27 -23.26 9.68
N ALA A 25 -28.01 -23.59 9.36
CA ALA A 25 -26.86 -22.86 9.88
C ALA A 25 -27.12 -21.37 9.66
N ALA A 26 -27.10 -20.59 10.74
CA ALA A 26 -27.34 -19.16 10.67
C ALA A 26 -26.43 -18.56 9.60
N GLU A 27 -27.00 -17.80 8.66
CA GLU A 27 -26.22 -17.20 7.60
C GLU A 27 -25.07 -16.38 8.18
N PRO A 28 -23.87 -16.44 7.57
CA PRO A 28 -22.73 -15.70 8.08
C PRO A 28 -23.06 -14.20 8.11
N ALA A 29 -22.82 -13.58 9.25
CA ALA A 29 -22.98 -12.13 9.39
C ALA A 29 -21.96 -11.45 8.48
N VAL A 30 -22.47 -10.61 7.57
CA VAL A 30 -21.63 -9.76 6.71
C VAL A 30 -20.78 -8.85 7.61
N ILE A 31 -19.47 -8.79 7.33
CA ILE A 31 -18.51 -7.92 8.02
C ILE A 31 -17.94 -6.88 7.05
N GLY A 32 -17.46 -5.76 7.61
CA GLY A 32 -16.89 -4.66 6.80
C GLY A 32 -17.90 -3.54 6.54
N ASP A 33 -17.53 -2.62 5.65
CA ASP A 33 -18.35 -1.46 5.24
C ASP A 33 -19.11 -1.69 3.93
N GLY A 34 -18.93 -2.88 3.34
CA GLY A 34 -19.55 -3.31 2.09
C GLY A 34 -19.07 -2.55 0.87
N GLU A 35 -17.93 -1.85 0.98
CA GLU A 35 -17.34 -1.09 -0.13
C GLU A 35 -16.96 -2.01 -1.29
N ALA A 36 -16.34 -3.15 -1.00
CA ALA A 36 -15.97 -4.11 -2.03
C ALA A 36 -17.20 -4.77 -2.65
N GLY A 37 -18.23 -5.08 -1.84
CA GLY A 37 -19.53 -5.52 -2.34
C GLY A 37 -20.16 -4.50 -3.30
N ARG A 38 -20.09 -3.19 -2.99
CA ARG A 38 -20.64 -2.12 -3.86
C ARG A 38 -19.90 -2.08 -5.18
N ALA A 39 -18.57 -2.10 -5.12
CA ALA A 39 -17.74 -2.09 -6.32
C ALA A 39 -17.97 -3.33 -7.19
N ALA A 40 -18.12 -4.51 -6.58
CA ALA A 40 -18.45 -5.75 -7.29
C ALA A 40 -19.82 -5.68 -7.97
N TYR A 41 -20.82 -5.12 -7.28
CA TYR A 41 -22.16 -4.90 -7.84
C TYR A 41 -22.13 -3.90 -9.00
N GLU A 42 -21.52 -2.72 -8.81
CA GLU A 42 -21.40 -1.69 -9.85
C GLU A 42 -20.69 -2.23 -11.08
N TYR A 43 -19.62 -3.00 -10.89
CA TYR A 43 -18.93 -3.69 -11.99
C TYR A 43 -19.87 -4.66 -12.71
N ALA A 44 -20.59 -5.52 -11.98
CA ALA A 44 -21.50 -6.49 -12.57
C ALA A 44 -22.65 -5.79 -13.33
N GLN A 45 -23.17 -4.70 -12.79
CA GLN A 45 -24.20 -3.88 -13.43
C GLN A 45 -23.70 -3.25 -14.72
N ASN A 46 -22.54 -2.60 -14.69
CA ASN A 46 -21.98 -1.91 -15.85
C ASN A 46 -21.56 -2.89 -16.96
N ARG A 47 -21.10 -4.09 -16.59
CA ARG A 47 -20.54 -5.06 -17.54
C ARG A 47 -21.57 -6.05 -18.09
N PHE A 48 -22.58 -6.41 -17.30
CA PHE A 48 -23.56 -7.45 -17.65
C PHE A 48 -25.00 -6.93 -17.73
N GLU A 49 -25.21 -5.61 -17.71
CA GLU A 49 -26.52 -4.96 -17.84
C GLU A 49 -27.55 -5.46 -16.80
N LEU A 50 -27.11 -5.77 -15.58
CA LEU A 50 -28.02 -6.12 -14.49
C LEU A 50 -28.94 -4.94 -14.14
N LEU A 51 -30.16 -5.25 -13.67
CA LEU A 51 -31.16 -4.23 -13.33
C LEU A 51 -30.63 -3.25 -12.28
N SER A 52 -30.78 -1.96 -12.58
CA SER A 52 -30.38 -0.86 -11.69
C SER A 52 -31.29 -0.78 -10.47
N PHE A 53 -30.73 -1.00 -9.28
CA PHE A 53 -31.42 -0.65 -8.03
C PHE A 53 -31.04 0.77 -7.59
N GLY A 54 -31.97 1.44 -6.88
CA GLY A 54 -31.79 2.84 -6.47
C GLY A 54 -30.62 3.02 -5.50
N ALA A 55 -29.88 4.12 -5.66
CA ALA A 55 -28.81 4.52 -4.75
C ALA A 55 -29.34 4.61 -3.30
N GLY A 56 -28.77 3.81 -2.39
CA GLY A 56 -29.09 3.85 -0.96
C GLY A 56 -29.52 2.53 -0.32
N ILE A 57 -29.60 1.43 -1.09
CA ILE A 57 -29.81 0.09 -0.52
C ILE A 57 -28.45 -0.43 -0.02
N PRO A 58 -28.33 -0.95 1.22
CA PRO A 58 -27.12 -1.63 1.66
C PRO A 58 -26.76 -2.74 0.65
N CYS A 59 -25.47 -3.02 0.45
CA CYS A 59 -25.04 -4.10 -0.44
C CYS A 59 -25.73 -5.39 -0.09
N ASP A 60 -26.71 -5.75 -0.91
CA ASP A 60 -27.31 -7.05 -0.86
C ASP A 60 -26.47 -7.94 -1.77
N TYR A 61 -25.46 -8.57 -1.16
CA TYR A 61 -24.56 -9.49 -1.85
C TYR A 61 -25.31 -10.63 -2.53
N ASP A 62 -26.53 -10.94 -2.04
CA ASP A 62 -27.39 -11.99 -2.58
C ASP A 62 -28.02 -11.56 -3.91
N LEU A 63 -27.99 -10.26 -4.27
CA LEU A 63 -28.33 -9.78 -5.61
C LEU A 63 -27.27 -10.11 -6.66
N ILE A 64 -26.03 -10.29 -6.25
CA ILE A 64 -24.94 -10.66 -7.16
C ILE A 64 -24.88 -12.18 -7.25
N MET A 65 -24.73 -12.85 -6.10
CA MET A 65 -24.46 -14.29 -6.00
C MET A 65 -24.98 -14.83 -4.66
N ASP A 66 -25.41 -16.08 -4.65
CA ASP A 66 -25.75 -16.77 -3.41
C ASP A 66 -24.50 -17.10 -2.57
N VAL A 67 -24.71 -17.54 -1.32
CA VAL A 67 -23.62 -17.87 -0.39
C VAL A 67 -22.68 -18.95 -0.95
N ALA A 68 -23.22 -20.00 -1.57
CA ALA A 68 -22.41 -21.11 -2.09
C ALA A 68 -21.53 -20.66 -3.28
N GLN A 69 -22.06 -19.75 -4.08
CA GLN A 69 -21.35 -19.10 -5.17
C GLN A 69 -20.22 -18.19 -4.66
N TRP A 70 -20.45 -17.41 -3.60
CA TRP A 70 -19.40 -16.63 -2.93
C TRP A 70 -18.30 -17.51 -2.33
N GLU A 71 -18.65 -18.65 -1.73
CA GLU A 71 -17.68 -19.63 -1.25
C GLU A 71 -16.80 -20.17 -2.37
N CYS A 72 -17.42 -20.53 -3.50
CA CYS A 72 -16.72 -21.01 -4.68
C CYS A 72 -15.74 -19.96 -5.24
N ILE A 73 -16.19 -18.71 -5.39
CA ILE A 73 -15.34 -17.60 -5.84
C ILE A 73 -14.18 -17.38 -4.87
N ARG A 74 -14.45 -17.32 -3.57
CA ARG A 74 -13.39 -17.18 -2.55
C ARG A 74 -12.34 -18.26 -2.72
N GLU A 75 -12.74 -19.53 -2.85
CA GLU A 75 -11.80 -20.64 -3.01
C GLU A 75 -10.93 -20.51 -4.27
N VAL A 76 -11.55 -20.18 -5.40
CA VAL A 76 -10.85 -20.04 -6.68
C VAL A 76 -9.88 -18.86 -6.62
N LEU A 77 -10.34 -17.67 -6.25
CA LEU A 77 -9.51 -16.47 -6.22
C LEU A 77 -8.40 -16.56 -5.17
N GLN A 78 -8.68 -17.12 -4.00
CA GLN A 78 -7.67 -17.28 -2.95
C GLN A 78 -6.54 -18.24 -3.39
N ARG A 79 -6.84 -19.27 -4.20
CA ARG A 79 -5.81 -20.14 -4.81
C ARG A 79 -5.05 -19.40 -5.92
N LEU A 80 -5.75 -18.75 -6.84
CA LEU A 80 -5.14 -18.03 -7.96
C LEU A 80 -4.23 -16.88 -7.53
N LEU A 81 -4.63 -16.15 -6.49
CA LEU A 81 -3.89 -15.03 -5.92
C LEU A 81 -2.94 -15.46 -4.80
N THR A 82 -2.89 -16.77 -4.49
CA THR A 82 -2.12 -17.35 -3.38
C THR A 82 -2.40 -16.71 -2.01
N MET A 83 -3.57 -16.11 -1.83
CA MET A 83 -3.99 -15.34 -0.64
C MET A 83 -4.32 -16.23 0.59
N GLN A 84 -4.03 -17.53 0.52
CA GLN A 84 -4.01 -18.41 1.69
C GLN A 84 -2.88 -18.02 2.65
N ASP A 85 -1.77 -17.51 2.09
CA ASP A 85 -0.63 -17.02 2.84
C ASP A 85 -0.16 -15.68 2.28
N LEU A 86 -0.04 -14.69 3.16
CA LEU A 86 0.31 -13.33 2.77
C LEU A 86 1.69 -13.25 2.10
N GLU A 87 2.65 -14.04 2.58
CA GLU A 87 4.01 -14.03 2.01
C GLU A 87 4.00 -14.65 0.61
N ALA A 88 3.30 -15.77 0.42
CA ALA A 88 3.14 -16.41 -0.87
C ALA A 88 2.50 -15.45 -1.90
N ALA A 89 1.49 -14.68 -1.49
CA ALA A 89 0.86 -13.64 -2.31
C ALA A 89 1.86 -12.55 -2.72
N VAL A 90 2.58 -11.96 -1.76
CA VAL A 90 3.58 -10.92 -2.02
C VAL A 90 4.69 -11.44 -2.95
N ARG A 91 5.20 -12.64 -2.71
CA ARG A 91 6.24 -13.26 -3.53
C ARG A 91 5.77 -13.50 -4.96
N THR A 92 4.56 -14.04 -5.14
CA THR A 92 3.98 -14.29 -6.47
C THR A 92 3.85 -12.99 -7.25
N SER A 93 3.40 -11.93 -6.58
CA SER A 93 3.27 -10.60 -7.17
C SER A 93 4.61 -9.96 -7.54
N ALA A 94 5.62 -10.06 -6.66
CA ALA A 94 6.97 -9.62 -6.96
C ALA A 94 7.56 -10.37 -8.17
N HIS A 95 7.35 -11.69 -8.24
CA HIS A 95 7.78 -12.51 -9.37
C HIS A 95 7.11 -12.10 -10.68
N ARG A 96 5.78 -11.90 -10.66
CA ARG A 96 5.01 -11.49 -11.84
C ARG A 96 5.45 -10.10 -12.33
N CYS A 97 5.71 -9.17 -11.41
CA CYS A 97 6.26 -7.85 -11.75
C CYS A 97 7.64 -7.95 -12.40
N MET A 98 8.54 -8.80 -11.89
CA MET A 98 9.84 -9.03 -12.52
C MET A 98 9.74 -9.67 -13.90
N GLN A 99 8.85 -10.66 -14.09
CA GLN A 99 8.61 -11.28 -15.38
C GLN A 99 8.11 -10.25 -16.40
N GLN A 100 7.13 -9.44 -16.04
CA GLN A 100 6.61 -8.39 -16.91
C GLN A 100 7.67 -7.38 -17.32
N LEU A 101 8.56 -6.99 -16.40
CA LEU A 101 9.68 -6.11 -16.73
C LEU A 101 10.67 -6.78 -17.70
N ALA A 102 10.94 -8.07 -17.53
CA ALA A 102 11.78 -8.83 -18.45
C ALA A 102 11.13 -8.93 -19.86
N ASP A 103 9.84 -9.23 -19.91
CA ASP A 103 9.08 -9.37 -21.17
C ASP A 103 8.95 -8.02 -21.90
N SER A 104 8.77 -6.92 -21.16
CA SER A 104 8.72 -5.56 -21.73
C SER A 104 10.02 -5.10 -22.39
N CYS A 105 11.15 -5.73 -22.09
CA CYS A 105 12.42 -5.45 -22.76
C CYS A 105 12.62 -6.25 -24.06
N GLY A 106 11.72 -7.20 -24.36
CA GLY A 106 11.93 -8.26 -25.35
C GLY A 106 11.46 -7.96 -26.77
N GLU A 107 10.33 -7.30 -26.98
CA GLU A 107 9.71 -7.11 -28.30
C GLU A 107 8.55 -6.08 -28.19
N ASP A 108 8.23 -5.37 -29.29
CA ASP A 108 7.01 -4.54 -29.45
C ASP A 108 5.75 -5.42 -29.43
N SER A 109 5.50 -6.15 -28.33
CA SER A 109 4.22 -6.79 -28.11
C SER A 109 3.22 -5.68 -27.87
N ALA A 110 2.35 -5.47 -28.86
CA ALA A 110 1.03 -4.88 -28.64
C ALA A 110 0.34 -5.79 -27.62
N VAL A 111 0.51 -5.48 -26.34
CA VAL A 111 -0.27 -6.07 -25.28
C VAL A 111 -1.68 -5.60 -25.58
N ASP A 112 -2.51 -6.51 -26.09
CA ASP A 112 -3.95 -6.35 -26.00
C ASP A 112 -4.21 -6.03 -24.53
N ASP A 113 -4.56 -4.77 -24.29
CA ASP A 113 -4.91 -4.25 -23.00
C ASP A 113 -6.13 -5.05 -22.55
N VAL A 114 -5.90 -6.15 -21.83
CA VAL A 114 -6.88 -6.76 -20.95
C VAL A 114 -7.01 -5.87 -19.70
N GLY A 115 -6.87 -4.56 -19.86
CA GLY A 115 -7.44 -3.53 -19.02
C GLY A 115 -8.95 -3.52 -19.21
N ASP A 116 -9.62 -4.48 -18.57
CA ASP A 116 -10.81 -4.16 -17.79
C ASP A 116 -11.09 -5.33 -16.83
N PRO A 117 -11.08 -5.06 -15.52
CA PRO A 117 -12.34 -4.59 -14.97
C PRO A 117 -12.14 -3.35 -14.09
N SER A 118 -12.97 -2.34 -14.32
CA SER A 118 -13.24 -1.09 -13.59
C SER A 118 -13.36 -1.17 -12.05
N LEU A 119 -12.99 -2.29 -11.45
CA LEU A 119 -12.87 -2.54 -10.03
C LEU A 119 -11.60 -1.86 -9.46
N PRO A 120 -11.70 -1.20 -8.29
CA PRO A 120 -10.57 -0.48 -7.67
C PRO A 120 -9.27 -1.27 -7.51
N HIS A 121 -9.34 -2.60 -7.28
CA HIS A 121 -8.18 -3.51 -7.15
C HIS A 121 -8.30 -4.75 -8.05
N GLY A 122 -9.06 -4.65 -9.15
CA GLY A 122 -9.35 -5.77 -10.02
C GLY A 122 -9.96 -6.96 -9.27
N TRP A 123 -9.42 -8.16 -9.49
CA TRP A 123 -9.89 -9.40 -8.85
C TRP A 123 -9.73 -9.43 -7.32
N LEU A 124 -8.85 -8.61 -6.74
CA LEU A 124 -8.73 -8.51 -5.28
C LEU A 124 -9.98 -7.89 -4.67
N THR A 125 -10.66 -6.98 -5.37
CA THR A 125 -11.94 -6.41 -4.91
C THR A 125 -13.03 -7.47 -4.81
N ILE A 126 -13.10 -8.39 -5.77
CA ILE A 126 -14.07 -9.51 -5.71
C ILE A 126 -13.74 -10.45 -4.55
N LEU A 127 -12.45 -10.71 -4.31
CA LEU A 127 -12.03 -11.52 -3.17
C LEU A 127 -12.32 -10.83 -1.83
N GLU A 128 -12.13 -9.52 -1.72
CA GLU A 128 -12.52 -8.72 -0.56
C GLU A 128 -14.03 -8.84 -0.32
N ALA A 129 -14.86 -8.63 -1.35
CA ALA A 129 -16.32 -8.77 -1.26
C ALA A 129 -16.75 -10.17 -0.79
N ALA A 130 -16.08 -11.22 -1.27
CA ALA A 130 -16.36 -12.58 -0.85
C ALA A 130 -16.03 -12.79 0.64
N TYR A 131 -14.91 -12.25 1.13
CA TYR A 131 -14.58 -12.32 2.55
C TYR A 131 -15.54 -11.50 3.43
N GLU A 132 -15.99 -10.32 2.97
CA GLU A 132 -17.02 -9.51 3.64
C GLU A 132 -18.32 -10.30 3.79
N ARG A 133 -18.85 -10.87 2.69
CA ARG A 133 -20.11 -11.62 2.68
C ARG A 133 -20.06 -12.87 3.55
N LEU A 134 -18.93 -13.57 3.54
CA LEU A 134 -18.76 -14.84 4.26
C LEU A 134 -18.33 -14.64 5.73
N GLY A 135 -18.16 -13.41 6.19
CA GLY A 135 -17.69 -13.15 7.56
C GLY A 135 -16.25 -13.59 7.81
N ASP A 136 -15.42 -13.73 6.78
CA ASP A 136 -14.03 -14.22 6.89
C ASP A 136 -13.08 -13.09 7.27
N LYS A 137 -13.05 -12.82 8.57
CA LYS A 137 -12.19 -11.80 9.19
C LYS A 137 -10.70 -12.02 8.89
N ALA A 138 -10.24 -13.27 8.91
CA ALA A 138 -8.83 -13.59 8.69
C ALA A 138 -8.44 -13.35 7.21
N GLY A 139 -9.34 -13.68 6.29
CA GLY A 139 -9.23 -13.34 4.86
C GLY A 139 -9.08 -11.83 4.63
N LEU A 140 -9.98 -11.02 5.20
CA LEU A 140 -9.91 -9.57 5.09
C LEU A 140 -8.61 -8.99 5.66
N CYS A 141 -8.15 -9.46 6.82
CA CYS A 141 -6.87 -9.02 7.37
C CYS A 141 -5.70 -9.27 6.40
N ARG A 142 -5.67 -10.43 5.73
CA ARG A 142 -4.65 -10.73 4.73
C ARG A 142 -4.73 -9.80 3.52
N VAL A 143 -5.93 -9.53 3.00
CA VAL A 143 -6.12 -8.63 1.86
C VAL A 143 -5.67 -7.20 2.18
N TYR A 144 -6.03 -6.66 3.35
CA TYR A 144 -5.61 -5.32 3.71
C TYR A 144 -4.12 -5.21 4.02
N ALA A 145 -3.53 -6.22 4.66
CA ALA A 145 -2.08 -6.27 4.82
C ALA A 145 -1.37 -6.32 3.45
N TYR A 146 -1.91 -7.09 2.50
CA TYR A 146 -1.40 -7.16 1.14
C TYR A 146 -1.47 -5.77 0.45
N TYR A 147 -2.62 -5.08 0.52
CA TYR A 147 -2.76 -3.73 -0.02
C TYR A 147 -1.77 -2.72 0.56
N ILE A 148 -1.47 -2.81 1.87
CA ILE A 148 -0.48 -1.95 2.52
C ILE A 148 0.93 -2.25 1.97
N ILE A 149 1.28 -3.54 1.82
CA ILE A 149 2.60 -3.97 1.36
C ILE A 149 2.84 -3.56 -0.10
N THR A 150 1.90 -3.84 -0.99
CA THR A 150 2.07 -3.58 -2.43
C THR A 150 1.89 -2.10 -2.80
N GLY A 151 1.22 -1.31 -1.94
CA GLY A 151 0.96 0.09 -2.21
C GLY A 151 0.06 0.29 -3.43
N ASP A 152 0.11 1.50 -3.99
CA ASP A 152 -0.61 1.85 -5.23
C ASP A 152 0.13 1.38 -6.50
N GLY A 153 1.29 0.72 -6.36
CA GLY A 153 2.16 0.33 -7.47
C GLY A 153 1.54 -0.70 -8.42
N MET A 154 0.55 -1.46 -7.96
CA MET A 154 -0.21 -2.39 -8.81
C MET A 154 -1.39 -1.73 -9.52
N ASP A 155 -1.93 -0.63 -8.98
CA ASP A 155 -3.14 0.00 -9.51
C ASP A 155 -2.86 0.83 -10.77
N HIS A 156 -1.60 1.22 -11.02
CA HIS A 156 -1.21 2.15 -12.10
C HIS A 156 -0.10 1.61 -13.03
N SER A 157 0.31 0.35 -12.89
CA SER A 157 1.39 -0.24 -13.71
C SER A 157 0.95 -0.65 -15.13
N MET A 158 -0.30 -0.44 -15.54
CA MET A 158 -0.74 -0.78 -16.90
C MET A 158 -0.61 0.36 -17.93
N THR A 159 -0.30 1.59 -17.54
CA THR A 159 0.04 2.67 -18.49
C THR A 159 1.55 2.82 -18.66
N LEU A 160 2.22 1.75 -19.11
CA LEU A 160 3.63 1.77 -19.52
C LEU A 160 3.76 2.22 -21.00
N GLN A 161 3.04 3.29 -21.39
CA GLN A 161 3.17 3.88 -22.73
C GLN A 161 3.52 5.37 -22.74
N GLY A 162 3.83 5.95 -21.58
CA GLY A 162 4.48 7.25 -21.49
C GLY A 162 5.67 7.15 -20.54
N SER A 163 6.73 7.90 -20.83
CA SER A 163 7.64 8.43 -19.79
C SER A 163 8.98 7.71 -19.49
N THR A 164 9.78 7.37 -20.51
CA THR A 164 11.25 7.51 -20.34
C THR A 164 11.73 8.96 -20.51
N HIS A 165 10.99 9.78 -21.28
CA HIS A 165 11.26 11.21 -21.44
C HIS A 165 10.33 12.13 -20.62
N GLU A 166 9.04 11.80 -20.49
CA GLU A 166 8.11 12.60 -19.67
C GLU A 166 8.32 12.43 -18.17
N ALA A 167 8.85 11.31 -17.68
CA ALA A 167 9.03 11.12 -16.24
C ALA A 167 10.17 12.00 -15.74
N ALA A 168 11.17 12.30 -16.57
CA ALA A 168 12.20 13.27 -16.23
C ALA A 168 11.67 14.71 -16.21
N GLN A 169 10.61 15.01 -16.98
CA GLN A 169 10.03 16.34 -17.12
C GLN A 169 8.87 16.59 -16.12
N GLU A 170 8.09 15.56 -15.77
CA GLU A 170 7.11 15.57 -14.68
C GLU A 170 7.77 15.48 -13.28
N ARG A 171 8.99 14.92 -13.16
CA ARG A 171 9.73 14.85 -11.89
C ARG A 171 10.24 16.18 -11.35
N ASP A 172 10.23 17.25 -12.15
CA ASP A 172 10.38 18.64 -11.69
C ASP A 172 9.02 19.36 -11.55
N SER A 173 7.92 18.72 -11.98
CA SER A 173 6.54 19.25 -12.00
C SER A 173 5.59 18.56 -11.00
N TRP A 174 6.08 18.13 -9.83
CA TRP A 174 5.24 17.69 -8.70
C TRP A 174 4.56 18.86 -7.95
N GLU A 175 4.62 20.06 -8.51
CA GLU A 175 4.45 21.33 -7.80
C GLU A 175 3.18 22.05 -8.21
N THR A 176 2.52 21.51 -9.23
CA THR A 176 1.19 21.90 -9.71
C THR A 176 0.17 20.82 -9.38
N GLU A 177 0.51 19.84 -8.53
CA GLU A 177 -0.52 18.98 -7.97
C GLU A 177 -1.29 19.80 -6.91
N PRO A 178 -2.61 19.96 -7.07
CA PRO A 178 -3.39 20.72 -6.12
C PRO A 178 -3.24 20.07 -4.73
N MET A 179 -3.05 20.88 -3.67
CA MET A 179 -2.94 20.41 -2.27
C MET A 179 -4.05 19.41 -1.86
N THR A 180 -5.17 19.41 -2.56
CA THR A 180 -6.28 18.45 -2.41
C THR A 180 -5.87 17.02 -2.77
N ALA A 181 -5.13 16.81 -3.86
CA ALA A 181 -4.75 15.48 -4.35
C ALA A 181 -3.79 14.75 -3.39
N ASP A 182 -2.95 15.50 -2.69
CA ASP A 182 -2.03 14.94 -1.69
C ASP A 182 -2.74 14.57 -0.39
N LYS A 183 -3.66 15.43 0.07
CA LYS A 183 -4.53 15.12 1.22
C LYS A 183 -5.39 13.89 0.94
N GLU A 184 -5.96 13.79 -0.25
CA GLU A 184 -6.72 12.62 -0.69
C GLU A 184 -5.86 11.36 -0.76
N ARG A 185 -4.62 11.44 -1.25
CA ARG A 185 -3.67 10.31 -1.20
C ARG A 185 -3.36 9.86 0.21
N VAL A 186 -3.07 10.79 1.12
CA VAL A 186 -2.80 10.48 2.54
C VAL A 186 -4.03 9.88 3.23
N ALA A 187 -5.23 10.36 2.89
CA ALA A 187 -6.48 9.81 3.39
C ALA A 187 -6.70 8.38 2.88
N ARG A 188 -6.57 8.15 1.56
CA ARG A 188 -6.64 6.81 0.94
C ARG A 188 -5.59 5.86 1.50
N ALA A 189 -4.38 6.35 1.73
CA ALA A 189 -3.31 5.55 2.32
C ALA A 189 -3.63 5.09 3.74
N SER A 190 -4.31 5.94 4.52
CA SER A 190 -4.71 5.63 5.89
C SER A 190 -5.92 4.70 5.96
N HIS A 191 -6.73 4.64 4.89
CA HIS A 191 -7.96 3.83 4.79
C HIS A 191 -7.71 2.35 5.14
N TYR A 192 -6.81 1.69 4.41
CA TYR A 192 -6.54 0.25 4.61
C TYR A 192 -5.85 -0.04 5.94
N VAL A 193 -5.02 0.88 6.44
CA VAL A 193 -4.41 0.76 7.77
C VAL A 193 -5.50 0.76 8.85
N ASN A 194 -6.48 1.65 8.74
CA ASN A 194 -7.59 1.74 9.69
C ASN A 194 -8.52 0.52 9.59
N LYS A 195 -8.85 0.05 8.38
CA LYS A 195 -9.63 -1.18 8.19
C LYS A 195 -8.92 -2.38 8.80
N LEU A 196 -7.62 -2.55 8.52
CA LEU A 196 -6.83 -3.63 9.12
C LEU A 196 -6.76 -3.53 10.64
N ARG A 197 -6.53 -2.34 11.21
CA ARG A 197 -6.48 -2.16 12.67
C ARG A 197 -7.81 -2.54 13.32
N ALA A 198 -8.93 -2.08 12.76
CA ALA A 198 -10.26 -2.37 13.29
C ALA A 198 -10.57 -3.88 13.27
N LEU A 199 -10.16 -4.58 12.20
CA LEU A 199 -10.32 -6.02 12.13
C LEU A 199 -9.34 -6.74 13.06
N ALA A 200 -8.04 -6.51 12.93
CA ALA A 200 -7.03 -7.26 13.68
C ALA A 200 -7.24 -7.18 15.20
N ALA A 201 -7.75 -6.05 15.72
CA ALA A 201 -8.00 -5.84 17.15
C ALA A 201 -6.76 -6.23 17.98
N ASP A 202 -6.86 -7.25 18.84
CA ASP A 202 -5.76 -7.71 19.68
C ASP A 202 -4.56 -8.28 18.89
N GLN A 203 -4.78 -8.73 17.65
CA GLN A 203 -3.74 -9.25 16.73
C GLN A 203 -3.06 -8.13 15.92
N TRP A 204 -3.37 -6.87 16.19
CA TRP A 204 -2.80 -5.74 15.48
C TRP A 204 -1.25 -5.70 15.54
N PRO A 205 -0.59 -5.87 16.71
CA PRO A 205 0.87 -5.85 16.77
C PRO A 205 1.54 -6.92 15.89
N GLU A 206 0.96 -8.12 15.85
CA GLU A 206 1.45 -9.22 14.99
C GLU A 206 1.31 -8.87 13.51
N SER A 207 0.20 -8.23 13.13
CA SER A 207 -0.04 -7.77 11.76
C SER A 207 0.99 -6.71 11.33
N VAL A 208 1.31 -5.76 12.21
CA VAL A 208 2.34 -4.73 11.96
C VAL A 208 3.70 -5.37 11.75
N THR A 209 4.15 -6.22 12.68
CA THR A 209 5.44 -6.92 12.57
C THR A 209 5.52 -7.77 11.30
N ARG A 210 4.43 -8.45 10.94
CA ARG A 210 4.38 -9.24 9.71
C ARG A 210 4.55 -8.37 8.46
N ILE A 211 3.85 -7.22 8.38
CA ILE A 211 3.98 -6.27 7.27
C ILE A 211 5.42 -5.73 7.18
N GLU A 212 6.00 -5.28 8.30
CA GLU A 212 7.37 -4.78 8.38
C GLU A 212 8.37 -5.84 7.89
N SER A 213 8.23 -7.09 8.33
CA SER A 213 9.11 -8.19 7.93
C SER A 213 9.07 -8.49 6.42
N LEU A 214 7.88 -8.38 5.80
CA LEU A 214 7.72 -8.60 4.38
C LEU A 214 8.27 -7.43 3.57
N TYR A 215 8.04 -6.20 4.03
CA TYR A 215 8.65 -5.02 3.42
C TYR A 215 10.18 -5.08 3.49
N ASP A 216 10.72 -5.53 4.62
CA ASP A 216 12.15 -5.72 4.82
C ASP A 216 12.75 -6.79 3.91
N ARG A 217 12.02 -7.89 3.67
CA ARG A 217 12.46 -9.00 2.83
C ARG A 217 12.50 -8.64 1.35
N TYR A 218 11.51 -7.89 0.88
CA TYR A 218 11.30 -7.65 -0.55
C TYR A 218 11.62 -6.22 -1.00
N TYR A 219 12.21 -5.38 -0.15
CA TYR A 219 12.48 -3.96 -0.46
C TYR A 219 13.28 -3.74 -1.75
N SER A 220 14.11 -4.71 -2.14
CA SER A 220 14.95 -4.64 -3.34
C SER A 220 14.22 -5.05 -4.62
N ASP A 221 12.99 -5.58 -4.53
CA ASP A 221 12.25 -6.00 -5.71
C ASP A 221 11.65 -4.80 -6.45
N PRO A 222 11.59 -4.83 -7.80
CA PRO A 222 10.99 -3.78 -8.63
C PRO A 222 9.62 -3.29 -8.16
N MET A 223 8.78 -4.20 -7.66
CA MET A 223 7.45 -3.91 -7.11
C MET A 223 7.48 -2.86 -5.97
N PHE A 224 8.57 -2.76 -5.21
CA PHE A 224 8.72 -1.85 -4.07
C PHE A 224 9.52 -0.58 -4.39
N HIS A 225 9.84 -0.34 -5.67
CA HIS A 225 10.65 0.83 -6.06
C HIS A 225 9.85 2.14 -6.07
N SER A 226 8.53 2.09 -6.11
CA SER A 226 7.68 3.29 -6.03
C SER A 226 7.50 3.74 -4.57
N ARG A 227 7.02 4.97 -4.39
CA ARG A 227 6.70 5.49 -3.05
C ARG A 227 5.44 4.77 -2.57
N ASN A 228 5.48 4.18 -1.37
CA ASN A 228 4.35 3.44 -0.82
C ASN A 228 3.70 4.24 0.31
N TYR A 229 2.71 5.05 -0.06
CA TYR A 229 1.98 5.90 0.89
C TYR A 229 1.22 5.09 1.95
N ARG A 230 0.72 3.91 1.61
CA ARG A 230 -0.01 3.02 2.54
C ARG A 230 0.91 2.52 3.64
N TYR A 231 2.12 2.09 3.28
CA TYR A 231 3.15 1.71 4.26
C TYR A 231 3.63 2.93 5.07
N GLU A 232 3.84 4.09 4.44
CA GLU A 232 4.15 5.32 5.18
C GLU A 232 3.06 5.72 6.19
N ALA A 233 1.78 5.49 5.86
CA ALA A 233 0.69 5.71 6.79
C ALA A 233 0.77 4.76 8.00
N LEU A 234 1.08 3.48 7.78
CA LEU A 234 1.32 2.52 8.86
C LEU A 234 2.43 3.00 9.79
N LEU A 235 3.60 3.34 9.25
CA LEU A 235 4.76 3.78 10.02
C LEU A 235 4.48 5.04 10.85
N ARG A 236 3.73 6.00 10.28
CA ARG A 236 3.34 7.23 10.99
C ARG A 236 2.35 6.96 12.12
N GLN A 237 1.32 6.17 11.87
CA GLN A 237 0.27 5.91 12.86
C GLN A 237 0.81 5.07 14.03
N GLU A 238 1.65 4.09 13.75
CA GLU A 238 2.26 3.22 14.77
C GLU A 238 3.54 3.78 15.39
N ARG A 239 3.98 4.97 14.97
CA ARG A 239 5.20 5.62 15.47
C ARG A 239 6.45 4.73 15.37
N GLN A 240 6.56 3.97 14.29
CA GLN A 240 7.66 3.03 14.04
C GLN A 240 8.91 3.76 13.54
N GLY A 241 9.58 4.49 14.44
CA GLY A 241 10.71 5.37 14.09
C GLY A 241 11.87 4.65 13.40
N GLY A 242 12.24 3.46 13.87
CA GLY A 242 13.36 2.70 13.32
C GLY A 242 13.07 2.16 11.91
N GLU A 243 11.84 1.69 11.67
CA GLU A 243 11.39 1.24 10.35
C GLU A 243 11.20 2.40 9.38
N ALA A 244 10.67 3.54 9.86
CA ALA A 244 10.60 4.79 9.09
C ALA A 244 11.98 5.24 8.60
N LEU A 245 12.98 5.21 9.49
CA LEU A 245 14.34 5.60 9.13
C LEU A 245 14.93 4.64 8.09
N ARG A 246 14.80 3.32 8.29
CA ARG A 246 15.25 2.31 7.32
C ARG A 246 14.56 2.47 5.96
N TYR A 247 13.24 2.72 5.97
CA TYR A 247 12.46 2.97 4.77
C TYR A 247 13.00 4.17 3.98
N CYS A 248 13.14 5.32 4.66
CA CYS A 248 13.65 6.54 4.03
C CYS A 248 15.10 6.40 3.54
N GLN A 249 15.97 5.74 4.30
CA GLN A 249 17.37 5.47 3.90
C GLN A 249 17.47 4.63 2.63
N ARG A 250 16.66 3.56 2.53
CA ARG A 250 16.62 2.68 1.35
C ARG A 250 16.14 3.42 0.12
N ARG A 251 15.02 4.15 0.24
CA ARG A 251 14.46 4.95 -0.85
C ARG A 251 15.42 6.05 -1.29
N CYS A 252 16.06 6.72 -0.34
CA CYS A 252 17.01 7.79 -0.60
C CYS A 252 18.41 7.30 -1.01
N ARG A 253 18.61 6.00 -1.26
CA ARG A 253 19.92 5.47 -1.66
C ARG A 253 20.28 5.90 -3.08
N THR A 254 19.33 5.81 -4.01
CA THR A 254 19.54 6.14 -5.43
C THR A 254 19.14 7.57 -5.76
N TRP A 255 18.03 8.06 -5.20
CA TRP A 255 17.55 9.43 -5.42
C TRP A 255 16.95 9.99 -4.13
N TYR A 256 17.24 11.25 -3.80
CA TYR A 256 16.76 11.84 -2.55
C TYR A 256 15.33 12.38 -2.71
N ASP A 257 14.40 11.86 -1.91
CA ASP A 257 13.02 12.35 -1.83
C ASP A 257 12.86 13.30 -0.63
N HIS A 258 12.94 14.61 -0.91
CA HIS A 258 12.76 15.65 0.11
C HIS A 258 11.41 15.55 0.81
N LYS A 259 10.35 15.26 0.08
CA LYS A 259 8.99 15.27 0.61
C LYS A 259 8.82 14.10 1.57
N LEU A 260 9.20 12.89 1.15
CA LEU A 260 9.20 11.71 2.01
C LEU A 260 9.99 11.94 3.30
N VAL A 261 11.24 12.40 3.20
CA VAL A 261 12.09 12.59 4.38
C VAL A 261 11.51 13.65 5.32
N SER A 262 10.98 14.74 4.77
CA SER A 262 10.31 15.78 5.56
C SER A 262 9.02 15.28 6.22
N ASP A 263 8.21 14.48 5.52
CA ASP A 263 6.93 13.94 6.03
C ASP A 263 7.17 12.92 7.17
N MET A 264 8.24 12.14 7.08
CA MET A 264 8.59 11.09 8.04
C MET A 264 9.50 11.58 9.18
N PHE A 265 10.06 12.80 9.11
CA PHE A 265 11.07 13.29 10.05
C PHE A 265 10.64 13.14 11.51
N ASP A 266 9.43 13.59 11.86
CA ASP A 266 8.94 13.55 13.25
C ASP A 266 8.73 12.12 13.78
N VAL A 267 8.67 11.13 12.90
CA VAL A 267 8.60 9.70 13.26
C VAL A 267 10.01 9.14 13.43
N MET A 268 10.92 9.43 12.49
CA MET A 268 12.30 8.94 12.51
C MET A 268 13.07 9.42 13.76
N VAL A 269 12.89 10.69 14.16
CA VAL A 269 13.60 11.29 15.31
C VAL A 269 13.28 10.60 16.64
N GLN A 270 12.18 9.84 16.72
CA GLN A 270 11.81 9.09 17.92
C GLN A 270 12.71 7.87 18.14
N SER A 271 13.33 7.36 17.06
CA SER A 271 14.24 6.22 17.13
C SER A 271 15.71 6.64 17.14
N ASP A 272 16.09 7.53 16.22
CA ASP A 272 17.48 7.98 16.07
C ASP A 272 17.49 9.41 15.52
N LEU A 273 17.65 10.36 16.43
CA LEU A 273 17.70 11.78 16.10
C LEU A 273 18.86 12.11 15.16
N GLU A 274 20.05 11.55 15.41
CA GLU A 274 21.24 11.89 14.65
C GLU A 274 21.13 11.38 13.22
N ALA A 275 20.75 10.10 13.03
CA ALA A 275 20.58 9.54 11.70
C ALA A 275 19.43 10.22 10.93
N ALA A 276 18.35 10.62 11.61
CA ALA A 276 17.26 11.38 11.00
C ALA A 276 17.73 12.78 10.55
N CYS A 277 18.50 13.48 11.38
CA CYS A 277 19.08 14.79 11.04
C CYS A 277 20.05 14.69 9.86
N GLU A 278 20.94 13.71 9.86
CA GLU A 278 21.87 13.46 8.74
C GLU A 278 21.11 13.18 7.45
N LEU A 279 20.05 12.36 7.51
CA LEU A 279 19.23 12.10 6.34
C LEU A 279 18.53 13.37 5.84
N LEU A 280 17.94 14.18 6.73
CA LEU A 280 17.28 15.44 6.39
C LEU A 280 18.24 16.46 5.75
N LEU A 281 19.48 16.53 6.23
CA LEU A 281 20.49 17.50 5.80
C LEU A 281 21.31 17.05 4.60
N ARG A 282 21.22 15.77 4.21
CA ARG A 282 21.96 15.20 3.08
C ARG A 282 21.95 16.04 1.79
N PRO A 283 20.83 16.68 1.37
CA PRO A 283 20.83 17.54 0.19
C PRO A 283 21.68 18.80 0.36
N LEU A 284 21.79 19.32 1.58
CA LEU A 284 22.57 20.52 1.92
C LEU A 284 24.07 20.22 2.05
N HIS A 285 24.42 18.95 2.25
CA HIS A 285 25.80 18.48 2.26
C HIS A 285 26.31 18.15 0.86
N ASN A 286 25.43 17.75 -0.06
CA ASN A 286 25.76 17.49 -1.45
C ASN A 286 25.68 18.77 -2.31
N ALA A 287 26.85 19.26 -2.76
CA ALA A 287 26.93 20.46 -3.60
C ALA A 287 26.28 20.29 -4.98
N ASP A 288 26.20 19.05 -5.49
CA ASP A 288 25.58 18.72 -6.77
C ASP A 288 24.07 18.49 -6.67
N SER A 289 23.50 18.56 -5.47
CA SER A 289 22.06 18.42 -5.31
C SER A 289 21.32 19.53 -6.06
N ASN A 290 20.14 19.22 -6.61
CA ASN A 290 19.29 20.20 -7.30
C ASN A 290 18.97 21.42 -6.40
N LEU A 291 18.92 21.21 -5.08
CA LEU A 291 18.70 22.25 -4.08
C LEU A 291 19.88 23.24 -3.99
N MET A 292 21.10 22.71 -4.08
CA MET A 292 22.32 23.51 -3.93
C MET A 292 22.83 24.09 -5.25
N ARG A 293 22.55 23.44 -6.39
CA ARG A 293 22.99 23.87 -7.73
C ARG A 293 22.34 25.18 -8.18
N ASN A 294 21.04 25.35 -7.97
CA ASN A 294 20.29 26.50 -8.49
C ASN A 294 19.99 27.53 -7.39
N ASN A 295 20.31 28.80 -7.64
CA ASN A 295 20.01 29.92 -6.72
C ASN A 295 18.66 30.56 -6.97
N THR A 296 17.59 29.77 -6.90
CA THR A 296 16.22 30.28 -7.04
C THR A 296 15.63 30.64 -5.67
N PRO A 297 14.72 31.63 -5.57
CA PRO A 297 14.00 31.95 -4.33
C PRO A 297 13.31 30.73 -3.70
N ARG A 298 12.91 29.81 -4.57
CA ARG A 298 12.26 28.55 -4.22
C ARG A 298 13.18 27.57 -3.51
N ASN A 299 14.39 27.37 -4.04
CA ASN A 299 15.40 26.56 -3.38
C ASN A 299 15.81 27.18 -2.05
N VAL A 300 15.93 28.51 -1.98
CA VAL A 300 16.17 29.20 -0.70
C VAL A 300 15.05 28.88 0.29
N SER A 301 13.79 29.01 -0.10
CA SER A 301 12.65 28.70 0.77
C SER A 301 12.67 27.26 1.29
N ARG A 302 13.06 26.28 0.45
CA ARG A 302 13.22 24.88 0.84
C ARG A 302 14.38 24.64 1.81
N ILE A 303 15.53 25.27 1.58
CA ILE A 303 16.66 25.21 2.51
C ILE A 303 16.20 25.73 3.88
N MET A 304 15.51 26.87 3.88
CA MET A 304 14.98 27.47 5.11
C MET A 304 13.93 26.58 5.79
N SER A 305 13.05 25.90 5.04
CA SER A 305 12.09 24.98 5.65
C SER A 305 12.76 23.76 6.28
N LEU A 306 13.81 23.20 5.65
CA LEU A 306 14.60 22.10 6.21
C LEU A 306 15.29 22.53 7.51
N LEU A 307 15.96 23.69 7.50
CA LEU A 307 16.63 24.22 8.69
C LEU A 307 15.66 24.54 9.82
N ARG A 308 14.48 25.10 9.52
CA ARG A 308 13.44 25.31 10.54
C ARG A 308 12.93 23.99 11.12
N ARG A 309 12.72 22.97 10.28
CA ARG A 309 12.32 21.63 10.73
C ARG A 309 13.38 21.00 11.61
N LEU A 310 14.67 21.10 11.23
CA LEU A 310 15.79 20.71 12.08
C LEU A 310 15.74 21.42 13.44
N GLY A 311 15.58 22.75 13.44
CA GLY A 311 15.56 23.56 14.66
C GLY A 311 14.44 23.21 15.62
N SER A 312 13.28 22.79 15.09
CA SER A 312 12.14 22.37 15.90
C SER A 312 12.40 21.10 16.74
N VAL A 313 13.39 20.29 16.38
CA VAL A 313 13.69 19.02 17.07
C VAL A 313 15.11 19.00 17.66
N ALA A 314 16.13 19.37 16.89
CA ALA A 314 17.54 19.30 17.29
C ALA A 314 18.07 20.59 17.95
N GLY A 315 17.22 21.61 18.09
CA GLY A 315 17.57 22.89 18.72
C GLY A 315 18.25 23.89 17.77
N THR A 316 18.38 25.13 18.26
CA THR A 316 18.86 26.28 17.48
C THR A 316 20.35 26.21 17.17
N GLU A 317 21.18 25.66 18.05
CA GLU A 317 22.64 25.60 17.85
C GLU A 317 23.03 24.84 16.59
N ARG A 318 22.41 23.67 16.34
CA ARG A 318 22.70 22.89 15.14
C ARG A 318 22.25 23.62 13.87
N VAL A 319 21.14 24.36 13.93
CA VAL A 319 20.69 25.22 12.83
C VAL A 319 21.70 26.33 12.56
N LYS A 320 22.22 26.98 13.61
CA LYS A 320 23.23 28.04 13.48
C LYS A 320 24.50 27.51 12.83
N THR A 321 25.03 26.40 13.32
CA THR A 321 26.22 25.76 12.74
C THR A 321 26.03 25.43 11.25
N GLU A 322 24.88 24.87 10.86
CA GLU A 322 24.60 24.57 9.46
C GLU A 322 24.38 25.84 8.62
N ALA A 323 23.72 26.87 9.16
CA ALA A 323 23.50 28.14 8.48
C ALA A 323 24.82 28.91 8.24
N GLU A 324 25.73 28.89 9.21
CA GLU A 324 27.09 29.45 9.09
C GLU A 324 27.88 28.71 8.00
N ARG A 325 27.92 27.37 8.06
CA ARG A 325 28.60 26.53 7.06
C ARG A 325 28.09 26.82 5.64
N LEU A 326 26.78 26.93 5.45
CA LEU A 326 26.19 27.24 4.15
C LEU A 326 26.50 28.68 3.70
N SER A 327 26.48 29.65 4.61
CA SER A 327 26.81 31.05 4.30
C SER A 327 28.26 31.20 3.85
N ASP A 328 29.18 30.48 4.49
CA ASP A 328 30.61 30.47 4.16
C ASP A 328 30.91 29.80 2.82
N ARG A 329 30.25 28.67 2.55
CA ARG A 329 30.46 27.88 1.32
C ARG A 329 29.88 28.55 0.08
N TYR A 330 28.75 29.26 0.21
CA TYR A 330 28.00 29.83 -0.92
C TYR A 330 27.99 31.37 -0.92
N ARG A 331 29.18 31.97 -0.86
CA ARG A 331 29.37 33.44 -0.74
C ARG A 331 28.65 34.27 -1.81
N GLY A 332 28.53 33.73 -3.04
CA GLY A 332 27.89 34.38 -4.17
C GLY A 332 26.34 34.31 -4.18
N ARG A 333 25.71 33.54 -3.28
CA ARG A 333 24.25 33.43 -3.20
C ARG A 333 23.68 34.45 -2.21
N THR A 334 23.63 35.72 -2.63
CA THR A 334 23.25 36.86 -1.76
C THR A 334 21.89 36.70 -1.08
N GLN A 335 20.88 36.22 -1.80
CA GLN A 335 19.55 35.97 -1.24
C GLN A 335 19.56 34.87 -0.17
N LEU A 336 20.23 33.74 -0.44
CA LEU A 336 20.36 32.65 0.52
C LEU A 336 21.05 33.14 1.80
N ARG A 337 22.15 33.89 1.66
CA ARG A 337 22.89 34.43 2.80
C ARG A 337 22.07 35.38 3.66
N LYS A 338 21.27 36.26 3.04
CA LYS A 338 20.38 37.16 3.77
C LYS A 338 19.39 36.38 4.65
N GLU A 339 18.80 35.32 4.09
CA GLU A 339 17.88 34.45 4.83
C GLU A 339 18.60 33.65 5.92
N LEU A 340 19.77 33.06 5.63
CA LEU A 340 20.55 32.32 6.62
C LEU A 340 21.00 33.21 7.79
N GLN A 341 21.40 34.46 7.53
CA GLN A 341 21.76 35.42 8.57
C GLN A 341 20.61 35.66 9.56
N SER A 342 19.37 35.69 9.07
CA SER A 342 18.19 35.84 9.93
C SER A 342 17.99 34.65 10.89
N LEU A 343 18.44 33.44 10.53
CA LEU A 343 18.41 32.27 11.43
C LEU A 343 19.56 32.24 12.42
N ILE A 344 20.69 32.88 12.09
CA ILE A 344 21.87 32.95 12.97
C ILE A 344 21.62 33.98 14.10
N GLU A 345 20.98 35.09 13.76
CA GLU A 345 20.67 36.20 14.66
C GLU A 345 19.42 35.98 15.53
N ALA A 346 18.52 35.07 15.13
CA ALA A 346 17.39 34.60 15.93
C ALA A 346 17.85 33.67 17.07
#